data_AF-A0A372QMJ5-F1
#
_entry.id   AF-A0A372QMJ5-F1
#
_cell.length_a   1.000
_cell.length_b   1.000
_cell.length_c   1.000
_cell.angle_alpha   90.00
_cell.angle_beta   90.00
_cell.angle_gamma   90.00
#
_symmetry.space_group_name_H-M   'P 1'
#
loop_
_entity.id
_entity.type
_entity.pdbx_description
1 polymer ?
#
loop_
_entity_poly.entity_id
_entity_poly.type
_entity_poly.pdbx_seq_one_letter_code
_entity_poly.pdbx_strand_id
1 'polypeptide(L)'
;MLFEDEIRFLRKMNKRQLAQQILNFLMIISSALMVWKGLALYTNSESPIVVVLSGSMEPAFYRGDLLFLGMPDEPIRVGDICVFKIPGRDVPIVHRVIKLHDEKETGKQYILTKGDNNQVDDRGLYNPGQLWIHREHIIGKVRGFLPYIGIITILMNDYPQLKYVLIGFLGLYMLVNRE
;
A
#
# COMPACT_ATOMS: atom_id res chain seq x y z
N MET A 1 -30.60 -14.74 -13.44
CA MET A 1 -31.30 -15.55 -12.42
C MET A 1 -30.89 -15.13 -11.01
N LEU A 2 -29.60 -15.22 -10.63
CA LEU A 2 -29.10 -14.81 -9.30
C LEU A 2 -29.45 -13.36 -8.89
N PHE A 3 -29.20 -12.37 -9.75
CA PHE A 3 -29.53 -10.96 -9.46
C PHE A 3 -31.03 -10.69 -9.33
N GLU A 4 -31.86 -11.41 -10.09
CA GLU A 4 -33.33 -11.27 -10.03
C GLU A 4 -33.89 -11.76 -8.70
N ASP A 5 -33.31 -12.82 -8.14
CA ASP A 5 -33.72 -13.37 -6.85
C ASP A 5 -33.25 -12.50 -5.67
N GLU A 6 -32.05 -11.92 -5.76
CA GLU A 6 -31.57 -10.93 -4.78
C GLU A 6 -32.43 -9.65 -4.78
N ILE A 7 -32.77 -9.12 -5.96
CA ILE A 7 -33.65 -7.94 -6.08
C ILE A 7 -35.05 -8.23 -5.54
N ARG A 8 -35.58 -9.43 -5.79
CA ARG A 8 -36.89 -9.87 -5.28
C ARG A 8 -36.87 -10.06 -3.77
N PHE A 9 -35.76 -10.52 -3.20
CA PHE A 9 -35.53 -10.62 -1.76
C PHE A 9 -35.47 -9.23 -1.12
N LEU A 10 -34.66 -8.30 -1.67
CA LEU A 10 -34.56 -6.92 -1.20
C LEU A 10 -35.92 -6.19 -1.25
N ARG A 11 -36.74 -6.45 -2.27
CA ARG A 11 -38.11 -5.90 -2.38
C ARG A 11 -39.10 -6.47 -1.36
N LYS A 12 -38.88 -7.69 -0.86
CA LYS A 12 -39.74 -8.32 0.16
C LYS A 12 -39.38 -7.90 1.58
N MET A 13 -38.25 -7.24 1.79
CA MET A 13 -37.81 -6.82 3.11
C MET A 13 -38.62 -5.65 3.66
N ASN A 14 -38.94 -5.70 4.95
CA ASN A 14 -39.55 -4.56 5.63
C ASN A 14 -38.56 -3.39 5.69
N LYS A 15 -39.04 -2.14 5.63
CA LYS A 15 -38.19 -0.92 5.64
C LYS A 15 -37.18 -0.93 6.80
N ARG A 16 -37.59 -1.44 7.96
CA ARG A 16 -36.72 -1.60 9.15
C ARG A 16 -35.60 -2.63 8.92
N GLN A 17 -35.90 -3.76 8.30
CA GLN A 17 -34.90 -4.79 8.02
C GLN A 17 -33.88 -4.31 6.98
N LEU A 18 -34.36 -3.62 5.94
CA LEU A 18 -33.49 -2.98 4.95
C LEU A 18 -32.57 -1.94 5.58
N ALA A 19 -33.11 -1.06 6.44
CA ALA A 19 -32.33 -0.08 7.18
C ALA A 19 -31.27 -0.73 8.08
N GLN A 20 -31.59 -1.83 8.77
CA GLN A 20 -30.64 -2.56 9.59
C GLN A 20 -29.50 -3.18 8.76
N GLN A 21 -29.81 -3.76 7.60
CA GLN A 21 -28.79 -4.32 6.71
C GLN A 21 -27.86 -3.24 6.16
N ILE A 22 -28.41 -2.10 5.74
CA ILE A 22 -27.62 -0.94 5.31
C ILE A 22 -26.73 -0.47 6.45
N LEU A 23 -27.26 -0.34 7.67
CA LEU A 23 -26.47 0.07 8.84
C LEU A 23 -25.32 -0.91 9.12
N ASN A 24 -25.59 -2.22 9.12
CA ASN A 24 -24.56 -3.23 9.34
C ASN A 24 -23.45 -3.17 8.27
N PHE A 25 -23.85 -3.00 7.01
CA PHE A 25 -22.90 -2.84 5.91
C PHE A 25 -22.03 -1.59 6.08
N LEU A 26 -22.63 -0.45 6.43
CA LEU A 26 -21.92 0.79 6.74
C LEU A 26 -20.98 0.63 7.94
N MET A 27 -21.38 -0.11 8.97
CA MET A 27 -20.55 -0.39 10.15
C MET A 27 -19.31 -1.22 9.78
N ILE A 28 -19.44 -2.22 8.89
CA ILE A 28 -18.29 -3.02 8.42
C ILE A 28 -17.31 -2.13 7.64
N ILE A 29 -17.81 -1.34 6.69
CA ILE A 29 -16.97 -0.41 5.91
C ILE A 29 -16.28 0.59 6.84
N SER A 30 -17.03 1.20 7.75
CA SER A 30 -16.50 2.15 8.73
C SER A 30 -15.40 1.53 9.58
N SER A 31 -15.60 0.30 10.07
CA SER A 31 -14.61 -0.41 10.87
C SER A 31 -13.30 -0.66 10.11
N ALA A 32 -13.39 -1.08 8.84
CA ALA A 32 -12.22 -1.27 7.99
C ALA A 32 -11.46 0.06 7.75
N LEU A 33 -12.18 1.14 7.47
CA LEU A 33 -11.60 2.47 7.29
C LEU A 33 -10.98 3.01 8.58
N MET A 34 -11.59 2.76 9.74
CA MET A 34 -11.07 3.14 11.05
C MET A 34 -9.76 2.40 11.37
N VAL A 35 -9.66 1.11 11.07
CA VAL A 35 -8.41 0.36 11.23
C VAL A 35 -7.32 0.92 10.32
N TRP A 36 -7.63 1.20 9.05
CA TRP A 36 -6.66 1.78 8.11
C TRP A 36 -6.17 3.16 8.57
N LYS A 37 -7.09 4.05 8.97
CA LYS A 37 -6.73 5.38 9.46
C LYS A 37 -6.03 5.34 10.82
N GLY A 38 -6.43 4.44 11.71
CA GLY A 38 -5.73 4.21 12.97
C GLY A 38 -4.28 3.78 12.75
N LEU A 39 -4.04 2.86 11.80
CA LEU A 39 -2.69 2.46 11.43
C LEU A 39 -1.89 3.62 10.84
N ALA A 40 -2.47 4.36 9.89
CA ALA A 40 -1.80 5.51 9.26
C ALA A 40 -1.38 6.59 10.28
N LEU A 41 -2.24 6.87 11.26
CA LEU A 41 -1.94 7.80 12.36
C LEU A 41 -0.86 7.24 13.29
N TYR A 42 -0.95 5.97 13.66
CA TYR A 42 0.02 5.31 14.53
C TYR A 42 1.43 5.28 13.93
N THR A 43 1.53 4.99 12.63
CA THR A 43 2.82 4.95 11.92
C THR A 43 3.26 6.31 11.39
N ASN A 44 2.45 7.35 11.58
CA ASN A 44 2.63 8.69 10.99
C ASN A 44 2.92 8.64 9.48
N SER A 45 2.22 7.77 8.75
CA SER A 45 2.43 7.55 7.31
C SER A 45 1.10 7.40 6.60
N GLU A 46 0.91 8.08 5.49
CA GLU A 46 -0.33 8.00 4.70
C GLU A 46 -0.53 6.62 4.07
N SER A 47 0.56 5.87 3.87
CA SER A 47 0.56 4.53 3.31
C SER A 47 1.42 3.63 4.21
N PRO A 48 0.88 3.14 5.34
CA PRO A 48 1.63 2.32 6.30
C PRO A 48 2.03 0.94 5.75
N ILE A 49 1.45 0.52 4.63
CA ILE A 49 1.67 -0.79 4.02
C ILE A 49 1.84 -0.61 2.52
N VAL A 50 2.94 -1.15 1.97
CA VAL A 50 3.23 -1.17 0.53
C VAL A 50 3.73 -2.52 0.07
N VAL A 51 3.60 -2.84 -1.22
CA VAL A 51 4.07 -4.11 -1.80
C VAL A 51 5.25 -3.84 -2.73
N VAL A 52 6.28 -4.68 -2.67
CA VAL A 52 7.44 -4.62 -3.57
C VAL A 52 7.08 -5.17 -4.94
N LEU A 53 7.23 -4.34 -5.98
CA LEU A 53 6.80 -4.65 -7.35
C LEU A 53 7.96 -5.12 -8.27
N SER A 54 9.21 -4.87 -7.88
CA SER A 54 10.41 -5.13 -8.70
C SER A 54 11.54 -5.78 -7.89
N GLY A 55 12.57 -6.28 -8.58
CA GLY A 55 13.78 -6.86 -7.97
C GLY A 55 14.93 -5.87 -7.74
N SER A 56 14.67 -4.55 -7.72
CA SER A 56 15.74 -3.54 -7.55
C SER A 56 16.33 -3.52 -6.14
N MET A 57 15.63 -4.12 -5.18
CA MET A 57 16.04 -4.21 -3.77
C MET A 57 16.60 -5.58 -3.38
N GLU A 58 16.84 -6.48 -4.33
CA GLU A 58 17.45 -7.77 -4.02
C GLU A 58 18.90 -7.58 -3.55
N PRO A 59 19.37 -8.34 -2.53
CA PRO A 59 18.68 -9.44 -1.83
C PRO A 59 17.88 -9.00 -0.59
N ALA A 60 17.78 -7.70 -0.29
CA ALA A 60 17.11 -7.20 0.92
C ALA A 60 15.59 -7.41 0.86
N PHE A 61 14.97 -7.15 -0.29
CA PHE A 61 13.56 -7.40 -0.55
C PHE A 61 13.35 -8.00 -1.93
N TYR A 62 12.35 -8.87 -2.04
CA TYR A 62 11.96 -9.53 -3.27
C TYR A 62 10.59 -9.05 -3.74
N ARG A 63 10.32 -9.18 -5.04
CA ARG A 63 8.98 -8.92 -5.59
C ARG A 63 7.94 -9.77 -4.86
N GLY A 64 6.92 -9.11 -4.33
CA GLY A 64 5.86 -9.75 -3.54
C GLY A 64 6.02 -9.62 -2.03
N ASP A 65 7.09 -9.02 -1.53
CA ASP A 65 7.20 -8.69 -0.11
C ASP A 65 6.24 -7.55 0.26
N LEU A 66 5.57 -7.70 1.40
CA LEU A 66 4.71 -6.69 2.00
C LEU A 66 5.51 -5.92 3.04
N LEU A 67 5.72 -4.62 2.82
CA LEU A 67 6.52 -3.76 3.71
C LEU A 67 5.61 -2.97 4.65
N PHE A 68 5.99 -2.92 5.92
CA PHE A 68 5.40 -2.02 6.91
C PHE A 68 6.23 -0.76 7.01
N LEU A 69 5.58 0.38 6.83
CA LEU A 69 6.20 1.69 6.83
C LEU A 69 5.85 2.43 8.12
N GLY A 70 6.81 3.18 8.63
CA GLY A 70 6.58 4.18 9.66
C GLY A 70 7.48 5.38 9.43
N MET A 71 6.91 6.57 9.52
CA MET A 71 7.68 7.80 9.41
C MET A 71 8.51 7.95 10.70
N PRO A 72 9.84 8.05 10.62
CA PRO A 72 10.67 8.20 11.80
C PRO A 72 10.56 9.63 12.33
N ASP A 73 10.48 9.81 13.65
CA ASP A 73 10.62 11.14 14.27
C ASP A 73 12.06 11.66 14.15
N GLU A 74 13.03 10.74 14.05
CA GLU A 74 14.44 11.06 13.83
C GLU A 74 14.75 11.40 12.36
N PRO A 75 15.84 12.16 12.10
CA PRO A 75 16.36 12.36 10.75
C PRO A 75 16.69 11.04 10.06
N ILE A 76 16.56 11.01 8.73
CA ILE A 76 16.92 9.83 7.94
C ILE A 76 18.43 9.65 8.00
N ARG A 77 18.90 8.40 8.03
CA ARG A 77 20.33 8.06 8.08
C ARG A 77 20.76 7.28 6.83
N VAL A 78 22.06 7.34 6.53
CA VAL A 78 22.64 6.48 5.50
C VAL A 78 22.43 5.03 5.89
N GLY A 79 21.98 4.21 4.93
CA GLY A 79 21.63 2.81 5.13
C GLY A 79 20.14 2.56 5.35
N ASP A 80 19.35 3.58 5.68
CA ASP A 80 17.90 3.46 5.82
C ASP A 80 17.25 3.06 4.48
N ILE A 81 16.20 2.25 4.54
CA ILE A 81 15.38 1.93 3.37
C ILE A 81 14.11 2.75 3.44
N CYS A 82 13.93 3.63 2.47
CA CYS A 82 12.84 4.59 2.44
C CYS A 82 11.94 4.31 1.24
N VAL A 83 10.66 4.56 1.45
CA VAL A 83 9.66 4.60 0.39
C VAL A 83 9.36 6.05 0.12
N PHE A 84 9.58 6.48 -1.12
CA PHE A 84 9.36 7.86 -1.52
C PHE A 84 8.56 7.94 -2.82
N LYS A 85 7.87 9.07 -2.99
CA LYS A 85 7.10 9.38 -4.19
C LYS A 85 7.74 10.56 -4.89
N ILE A 86 8.01 10.40 -6.18
CA ILE A 86 8.47 11.50 -7.03
C ILE A 86 7.23 12.30 -7.46
N PRO A 87 7.22 13.64 -7.31
CA PRO A 87 6.12 14.47 -7.78
C PRO A 87 5.82 14.21 -9.27
N GLY A 88 4.55 13.95 -9.60
CA GLY A 88 4.11 13.63 -10.95
C GLY A 88 4.22 12.16 -11.35
N ARG A 89 4.68 11.27 -10.45
CA ARG A 89 4.64 9.81 -10.66
C ARG A 89 3.70 9.14 -9.67
N ASP A 90 2.93 8.17 -10.13
CA ASP A 90 1.93 7.49 -9.29
C ASP A 90 2.52 6.36 -8.45
N VAL A 91 3.57 5.70 -8.94
CA VAL A 91 4.15 4.52 -8.29
C VAL A 91 5.28 4.95 -7.35
N PRO A 92 5.19 4.63 -6.03
CA PRO A 92 6.26 4.90 -5.09
C PRO A 92 7.47 3.99 -5.33
N ILE A 93 8.64 4.48 -4.94
CA ILE A 93 9.93 3.78 -5.11
C ILE A 93 10.46 3.42 -3.72
N VAL A 94 10.94 2.19 -3.56
CA VAL A 94 11.54 1.67 -2.32
C VAL A 94 13.02 1.47 -2.57
N HIS A 95 13.90 2.32 -2.03
CA HIS A 95 15.35 2.17 -2.20
C HIS A 95 16.14 2.58 -0.95
N ARG A 96 17.42 2.17 -0.89
CA ARG A 96 18.31 2.44 0.24
C ARG A 96 18.97 3.80 0.10
N VAL A 97 19.03 4.55 1.19
CA VAL A 97 19.76 5.80 1.29
C VAL A 97 21.26 5.52 1.27
N ILE A 98 21.96 6.03 0.26
CA ILE A 98 23.40 5.86 0.09
C ILE A 98 24.20 7.11 0.45
N LYS A 99 23.58 8.29 0.38
CA LYS A 99 24.24 9.55 0.72
C LYS A 99 23.26 10.56 1.27
N LEU A 100 23.73 11.32 2.25
CA LEU A 100 23.01 12.42 2.87
C LEU A 100 23.87 13.69 2.80
N HIS A 101 23.21 14.82 2.63
CA HIS A 101 23.78 16.13 2.83
C HIS A 101 22.80 16.97 3.64
N ASP A 102 23.23 17.40 4.83
CA ASP A 102 22.43 18.21 5.73
C ASP A 102 22.86 19.67 5.60
N GLU A 103 21.90 20.54 5.25
CA GLU A 103 22.11 21.98 5.18
C GLU A 103 21.95 22.58 6.57
N LYS A 104 23.07 22.99 7.20
CA LYS A 104 23.12 23.43 8.60
C LYS A 104 22.28 24.67 8.90
N GLU A 105 22.07 25.53 7.90
CA GLU A 105 21.34 26.80 8.07
C GLU A 105 19.82 26.61 8.01
N THR A 106 19.34 25.72 7.15
CA THR A 106 17.91 25.50 6.91
C THR A 106 17.38 24.24 7.61
N GLY A 107 18.27 23.36 8.06
CA GLY A 107 17.92 22.03 8.56
C GLY A 107 17.41 21.07 7.48
N LYS A 108 17.52 21.42 6.19
CA LYS A 108 17.05 20.58 5.09
C LYS A 108 18.00 19.42 4.86
N GLN A 109 17.39 18.25 4.68
CA GLN A 109 18.10 17.02 4.36
C GLN A 109 17.97 16.70 2.87
N TYR A 110 19.11 16.55 2.21
CA TYR A 110 19.22 16.15 0.81
C TYR A 110 19.64 14.69 0.76
N ILE A 111 18.80 13.86 0.13
CA ILE A 111 18.87 12.41 0.24
C ILE A 111 19.11 11.82 -1.15
N LEU A 112 20.08 10.92 -1.25
CA LEU A 112 20.34 10.15 -2.45
C LEU A 112 20.08 8.68 -2.15
N THR A 113 19.21 8.06 -2.95
CA THR A 113 18.87 6.66 -2.83
C THR A 113 19.43 5.85 -4.00
N LYS A 114 19.49 4.54 -3.79
CA LYS A 114 19.86 3.55 -4.78
C LYS A 114 19.21 2.22 -4.43
N GLY A 115 18.70 1.50 -5.44
CA GLY A 115 18.29 0.10 -5.29
C GLY A 115 19.50 -0.79 -5.00
N ASP A 116 19.37 -1.71 -4.04
CA ASP A 116 20.45 -2.60 -3.63
C ASP A 116 21.03 -3.40 -4.83
N ASN A 117 20.17 -3.83 -5.76
CA ASN A 117 20.52 -4.56 -6.97
C ASN A 117 20.80 -3.68 -8.20
N ASN A 118 20.69 -2.35 -8.09
CA ASN A 118 20.95 -1.45 -9.23
C ASN A 118 22.46 -1.20 -9.38
N GLN A 119 22.96 -0.92 -10.60
CA GLN A 119 24.38 -0.55 -10.80
C GLN A 119 24.65 0.93 -10.54
N VAL A 120 23.63 1.78 -10.69
CA VAL A 120 23.71 3.23 -10.58
C VAL A 120 22.77 3.74 -9.50
N ASP A 121 22.97 4.99 -9.07
CA ASP A 121 22.06 5.68 -8.15
C ASP A 121 20.75 6.12 -8.83
N ASP A 122 19.79 6.59 -8.04
CA ASP A 122 18.45 6.90 -8.51
C ASP A 122 18.32 8.26 -9.19
N ARG A 123 19.40 9.00 -9.45
CA ARG A 123 19.30 10.33 -10.09
C ARG A 123 18.65 10.29 -11.45
N GLY A 124 18.84 9.20 -12.20
CA GLY A 124 18.15 8.98 -13.47
C GLY A 124 16.64 8.73 -13.33
N LEU A 125 16.17 8.37 -12.13
CA LEU A 125 14.75 8.17 -11.83
C LEU A 125 14.07 9.46 -11.37
N TYR A 126 14.80 10.43 -10.85
CA TYR A 126 14.25 11.70 -10.38
C TYR A 126 13.72 12.59 -11.52
N ASN A 127 13.04 13.68 -11.17
CA ASN A 127 12.58 14.65 -12.16
C ASN A 127 13.77 15.37 -12.82
N PRO A 128 13.64 15.88 -14.06
CA PRO A 128 14.70 16.62 -14.72
C PRO A 128 15.23 17.78 -13.85
N GLY A 129 16.54 17.82 -13.64
CA GLY A 129 17.20 18.81 -12.77
C GLY A 129 17.15 18.50 -11.27
N GLN A 130 16.45 17.44 -10.85
CA GLN A 130 16.41 17.01 -9.46
C GLN A 130 17.56 16.02 -9.18
N LEU A 131 18.47 16.39 -8.27
CA LEU A 131 19.62 15.56 -7.88
C LEU A 131 19.45 14.85 -6.53
N TRP A 132 18.45 15.26 -5.75
CA TRP A 132 18.22 14.83 -4.39
C TRP A 132 16.71 14.70 -4.14
N ILE A 133 16.33 13.77 -3.27
CA ILE A 133 15.01 13.75 -2.66
C ILE A 133 15.07 14.41 -1.29
N HIS A 134 13.93 14.89 -0.83
CA HIS A 134 13.78 15.59 0.43
C HIS A 134 12.80 14.83 1.32
N ARG A 135 12.73 15.22 2.59
CA ARG A 135 11.91 14.53 3.58
C ARG A 135 10.42 14.55 3.24
N GLU A 136 9.93 15.60 2.59
CA GLU A 136 8.56 15.71 2.10
C GLU A 136 8.20 14.70 1.00
N HIS A 137 9.18 14.14 0.30
CA HIS A 137 8.95 13.10 -0.69
C HIS A 137 8.87 11.71 -0.06
N ILE A 138 9.28 11.55 1.20
CA ILE A 138 9.31 10.27 1.90
C ILE A 138 7.92 9.96 2.47
N ILE A 139 7.35 8.85 2.04
CA ILE A 139 6.11 8.30 2.58
C ILE A 139 6.37 7.62 3.93
N GLY A 140 7.51 6.93 4.05
CA GLY A 140 7.94 6.30 5.29
C GLY A 140 9.24 5.52 5.17
N LYS A 141 9.78 5.13 6.32
CA LYS A 141 10.92 4.22 6.44
C LYS A 141 10.40 2.81 6.68
N VAL A 142 11.03 1.81 6.06
CA VAL A 142 10.67 0.40 6.26
C VAL A 142 11.01 0.00 7.70
N ARG A 143 10.02 -0.53 8.43
CA ARG A 143 10.15 -1.00 9.83
C ARG A 143 10.15 -2.52 9.93
N GLY A 144 9.58 -3.20 8.94
CA GLY A 144 9.51 -4.66 8.86
C GLY A 144 8.85 -5.09 7.56
N PHE A 145 8.83 -6.40 7.31
CA PHE A 145 8.19 -6.95 6.12
C PHE A 145 7.66 -8.37 6.36
N LEU A 146 6.72 -8.79 5.51
CA LEU A 146 6.27 -10.16 5.39
C LEU A 146 6.55 -10.66 3.98
N PRO A 147 7.32 -11.75 3.81
CA PRO A 147 7.66 -12.24 2.49
C PRO A 147 6.45 -12.87 1.80
N TYR A 148 6.42 -12.78 0.47
CA TYR A 148 5.44 -13.42 -0.44
C TYR A 148 3.96 -13.00 -0.31
N ILE A 149 3.53 -12.35 0.78
CA ILE A 149 2.12 -11.97 1.00
C ILE A 149 1.60 -11.02 -0.09
N GLY A 150 2.44 -10.08 -0.54
CA GLY A 150 2.10 -9.12 -1.59
C GLY A 150 1.91 -9.75 -2.97
N ILE A 151 2.31 -11.02 -3.18
CA ILE A 151 2.05 -11.74 -4.43
C ILE A 151 0.54 -11.83 -4.69
N ILE A 152 -0.27 -12.01 -3.64
CA ILE A 152 -1.73 -12.05 -3.77
C ILE A 152 -2.25 -10.75 -4.38
N THR A 153 -1.79 -9.60 -3.87
CA THR A 153 -2.18 -8.28 -4.37
C THR A 153 -1.71 -8.07 -5.81
N ILE A 154 -0.48 -8.48 -6.14
CA ILE A 154 0.06 -8.41 -7.50
C ILE A 154 -0.78 -9.26 -8.45
N LEU A 155 -1.07 -10.52 -8.12
CA LEU A 155 -1.88 -11.41 -8.95
C LEU A 155 -3.29 -10.87 -9.17
N MET A 156 -3.93 -10.33 -8.12
CA MET A 156 -5.25 -9.71 -8.24
C MET A 156 -5.24 -8.46 -9.15
N ASN A 157 -4.12 -7.74 -9.20
CA ASN A 157 -3.96 -6.57 -10.06
C ASN A 157 -3.66 -6.97 -11.51
N ASP A 158 -2.74 -7.92 -11.71
CA ASP A 158 -2.29 -8.40 -13.02
C ASP A 158 -3.38 -9.21 -13.74
N TYR A 159 -4.20 -9.95 -12.99
CA TYR A 159 -5.32 -10.74 -13.51
C TYR A 159 -6.65 -10.32 -12.86
N PRO A 160 -7.28 -9.23 -13.32
CA PRO A 160 -8.55 -8.76 -12.77
C PRO A 160 -9.66 -9.82 -12.79
N GLN A 161 -9.59 -10.80 -13.69
CA GLN A 161 -10.52 -11.93 -13.78
C GLN A 161 -10.55 -12.77 -12.49
N LEU A 162 -9.41 -12.87 -11.78
CA LEU A 162 -9.32 -13.59 -10.51
C LEU A 162 -10.31 -13.02 -9.48
N LYS A 163 -10.56 -11.70 -9.49
CA LYS A 163 -11.54 -11.07 -8.58
C LYS A 163 -12.94 -11.62 -8.82
N TYR A 164 -13.35 -11.74 -10.08
CA TYR A 164 -14.67 -12.27 -10.44
C TYR A 164 -14.79 -13.76 -10.13
N VAL A 165 -13.73 -14.54 -10.34
CA VAL A 165 -13.70 -15.96 -9.97
C VAL A 165 -13.84 -16.13 -8.46
N LEU A 166 -13.13 -15.32 -7.66
CA LEU A 166 -13.22 -15.34 -6.19
C LEU A 166 -14.62 -14.99 -5.69
N ILE A 167 -15.22 -13.93 -6.22
CA ILE A 167 -16.60 -13.54 -5.88
C ILE A 167 -17.59 -14.63 -6.31
N GLY A 168 -17.40 -15.21 -7.49
CA GLY A 168 -18.23 -16.32 -7.98
C GLY A 168 -18.13 -17.55 -7.08
N PHE A 169 -16.92 -17.92 -6.65
CA PHE A 169 -16.68 -19.03 -5.73
C PHE A 169 -17.29 -18.76 -4.35
N LEU A 170 -17.11 -17.56 -3.80
CA LEU A 170 -17.74 -17.14 -2.53
C LEU A 170 -19.27 -17.19 -2.62
N GLY A 171 -19.84 -16.71 -3.73
CA GLY A 171 -21.28 -16.80 -4.00
C GLY A 171 -21.77 -18.25 -4.06
N LEU A 172 -21.06 -19.12 -4.77
CA LEU A 172 -21.37 -20.56 -4.83
C LEU A 172 -21.24 -21.23 -3.46
N TYR A 173 -20.17 -20.93 -2.72
CA TYR A 173 -19.95 -21.44 -1.36
C TYR A 173 -21.07 -21.03 -0.41
N MET A 174 -21.50 -19.77 -0.48
CA MET A 174 -22.64 -19.28 0.30
C MET A 174 -23.95 -19.97 -0.10
N LEU A 175 -24.13 -20.36 -1.36
CA LEU A 175 -25.30 -21.10 -1.83
C LEU A 175 -25.31 -22.55 -1.34
N VAL A 176 -24.14 -23.20 -1.33
CA VAL A 176 -23.98 -24.59 -0.87
C VAL A 176 -24.13 -24.68 0.65
N ASN A 177 -23.60 -23.70 1.40
CA ASN A 177 -23.70 -23.65 2.86
C ASN A 177 -24.88 -22.81 3.35
N ARG A 178 -25.99 -22.76 2.59
CA ARG A 178 -27.25 -22.23 3.12
C ARG A 178 -27.88 -23.24 4.07
N GLU A 179 -27.36 -23.31 5.27
CA GLU A 179 -28.05 -23.82 6.46
C GLU A 179 -28.21 -22.69 7.48
#